data_AF-A0A069P952-F1
#
_entry.id   AF-A0A069P952-F1
#
_cell.length_a   1.000
_cell.length_b   1.000
_cell.length_c   1.000
_cell.angle_alpha   90.00
_cell.angle_beta   90.00
_cell.angle_gamma   90.00
#
_symmetry.space_group_name_H-M   'P 1'
#
loop_
_entity.id
_entity.type
_entity.pdbx_description
1 polymer ?
#
loop_
_entity_poly.entity_id
_entity_poly.type
_entity_poly.pdbx_seq_one_letter_code
_entity_poly.pdbx_strand_id
1 'polypeptide(L)'
;MPIVLALIALGALIYGAVWSFDAIHARFGLSVAIGVALAVAAAIAAGVAFWLARRREIAPNLPRTKGDDGAGWTHELAREWGGVRLAAGKRLLDVRVGDARGSYIFADLRGARADEGSGWHVLLDVVDPAHGQWRLPMRNRAEARQWARILSLAVQQKL
;
A
#
# COMPACT_ATOMS: atom_id res chain seq x y z
N MET A 1 -14.14 25.42 1.03
CA MET A 1 -12.91 26.21 0.78
C MET A 1 -11.80 25.82 1.77
N PRO A 2 -11.23 24.61 1.68
CA PRO A 2 -10.23 24.12 2.65
C PRO A 2 -8.86 24.80 2.51
N ILE A 3 -8.51 25.27 1.31
CA ILE A 3 -7.21 25.89 1.00
C ILE A 3 -7.06 27.23 1.73
N VAL A 4 -8.10 28.07 1.76
CA VAL A 4 -8.07 29.38 2.43
C VAL A 4 -7.84 29.23 3.93
N LEU A 5 -8.50 28.25 4.57
CA LEU A 5 -8.30 27.95 5.99
C LEU A 5 -6.86 27.48 6.27
N ALA A 6 -6.27 26.67 5.39
CA ALA A 6 -4.88 26.24 5.52
C ALA A 6 -3.91 27.42 5.44
N LEU A 7 -4.16 28.38 4.54
CA LEU A 7 -3.35 29.59 4.42
C LEU A 7 -3.46 30.49 5.66
N ILE A 8 -4.67 30.64 6.22
CA ILE A 8 -4.88 31.39 7.47
C ILE A 8 -4.14 30.73 8.64
N ALA A 9 -4.27 29.40 8.77
CA ALA A 9 -3.57 28.64 9.80
C ALA A 9 -2.04 28.77 9.67
N LEU A 10 -1.51 28.72 8.45
CA LEU A 10 -0.08 28.91 8.18
C LEU A 10 0.36 30.33 8.57
N GLY A 11 -0.41 31.36 8.22
CA GLY A 11 -0.12 32.74 8.61
C GLY A 11 -0.11 32.93 10.13
N ALA A 12 -1.09 32.38 10.83
CA ALA A 12 -1.16 32.43 12.30
C ALA A 12 0.03 31.70 12.96
N LEU A 13 0.44 30.55 12.40
CA LEU A 13 1.60 29.79 12.87
C LEU A 13 2.90 30.60 12.73
N ILE A 14 3.11 31.21 11.56
CA ILE A 14 4.29 32.05 11.29
C ILE A 14 4.32 33.24 12.25
N TYR A 15 3.20 33.95 12.39
CA TYR A 15 3.09 35.09 13.29
C TYR A 15 3.37 34.71 14.75
N GLY A 16 2.75 33.61 15.23
CA GLY A 16 2.97 33.11 16.58
C GLY A 16 4.43 32.69 16.83
N ALA A 17 5.10 32.14 15.82
CA ALA A 17 6.52 31.77 15.92
C ALA A 17 7.43 33.00 16.05
N VAL A 18 7.21 34.05 15.23
CA VAL A 18 7.96 35.31 15.30
C VAL A 18 7.74 35.98 16.66
N TRP A 19 6.47 36.14 17.07
CA TRP A 19 6.14 36.77 18.35
C TRP A 19 6.77 36.02 19.54
N SER A 20 6.72 34.68 19.51
CA SER A 20 7.30 33.84 20.56
C SER A 20 8.83 33.94 20.58
N PHE A 21 9.48 33.98 19.41
CA PHE A 21 10.92 34.17 19.31
C PHE A 21 11.35 35.51 19.90
N ASP A 22 10.67 36.60 19.54
CA ASP A 22 10.95 37.93 20.06
C ASP A 22 10.71 38.01 21.57
N ALA A 23 9.63 37.38 22.08
CA ALA A 23 9.35 37.32 23.51
C ALA A 23 10.41 36.54 24.30
N ILE A 24 10.92 35.43 23.74
CA ILE A 24 12.00 34.64 24.35
C ILE A 24 13.32 35.41 24.27
N HIS A 25 13.62 36.03 23.12
CA HIS A 25 14.80 36.86 22.92
C HIS A 25 14.85 38.03 23.91
N ALA A 26 13.74 38.73 24.10
CA ALA A 26 13.64 39.86 25.01
C ALA A 26 13.86 39.48 26.48
N ARG A 27 13.55 38.23 26.88
CA ARG A 27 13.65 37.76 28.27
C ARG A 27 14.93 37.02 28.59
N PHE A 28 15.44 36.24 27.64
CA PHE A 28 16.52 35.27 27.89
C PHE A 28 17.73 35.49 26.99
N GLY A 29 17.69 36.48 26.10
CA GLY A 29 18.76 36.78 25.16
C GLY A 29 18.78 35.85 23.95
N LEU A 30 19.66 36.19 23.00
CA LEU A 30 19.68 35.61 21.65
C LEU A 30 20.04 34.13 21.64
N SER A 31 21.01 33.72 22.44
CA SER A 31 21.49 32.33 22.52
C SER A 31 20.38 31.36 22.95
N VAL A 32 19.55 31.77 23.92
CA VAL A 32 18.42 30.95 24.39
C VAL A 32 17.31 30.89 23.34
N ALA A 33 16.99 32.01 22.70
CA ALA A 33 15.98 32.04 21.63
C ALA A 33 16.34 31.11 20.46
N ILE A 34 17.61 31.13 20.02
CA ILE A 34 18.11 30.22 18.97
C ILE A 34 18.02 28.76 19.44
N GLY A 35 18.44 28.46 20.67
CA GLY A 35 18.39 27.10 21.22
C GLY A 35 16.96 26.53 21.22
N VAL A 36 15.98 27.32 21.65
CA VAL A 36 14.56 26.92 21.63
C VAL A 36 14.05 26.72 20.20
N ALA A 37 14.39 27.62 19.28
CA ALA A 37 13.98 27.49 17.87
C ALA A 37 14.50 26.18 17.25
N LEU A 38 15.76 25.82 17.50
CA LEU A 38 16.35 24.57 17.04
C LEU A 38 15.68 23.34 17.67
N ALA A 39 15.39 23.38 18.97
CA ALA A 39 14.71 22.28 19.66
C ALA A 39 13.30 22.03 19.08
N VAL A 40 12.53 23.10 18.84
CA VAL A 40 11.20 22.99 18.23
C VAL A 40 11.29 22.46 16.79
N ALA A 41 12.23 22.97 15.98
CA ALA A 41 12.44 22.47 14.62
C ALA A 41 12.79 20.97 14.61
N ALA A 42 13.65 20.52 15.52
CA ALA A 42 14.00 19.12 15.68
C ALA A 42 12.78 18.27 16.10
N ALA A 43 11.95 18.75 17.02
CA ALA A 43 10.74 18.06 17.45
C ALA A 43 9.73 17.90 16.32
N ILE A 44 9.52 18.94 15.50
CA ILE A 44 8.67 18.88 14.32
C ILE A 44 9.23 17.88 13.31
N ALA A 45 10.52 17.94 13.01
CA ALA A 45 11.18 17.02 12.08
C ALA A 45 11.06 15.56 12.56
N ALA A 46 11.28 15.30 13.86
CA ALA A 46 11.10 13.99 14.46
C ALA A 46 9.64 13.52 14.40
N GLY A 47 8.67 14.39 14.68
CA GLY A 47 7.25 14.08 14.57
C GLY A 47 6.83 13.75 13.14
N VAL A 48 7.31 14.50 12.15
CA VAL A 48 7.09 14.21 10.72
C VAL A 48 7.76 12.90 10.32
N ALA A 49 9.01 12.67 10.73
CA ALA A 49 9.73 11.43 10.46
C ALA A 49 9.02 10.22 11.08
N PHE A 50 8.56 10.33 12.33
CA PHE A 50 7.78 9.29 13.00
C PHE A 50 6.44 9.05 12.32
N TRP A 51 5.73 10.11 11.92
CA TRP A 51 4.47 9.98 11.19
C TRP A 51 4.66 9.33 9.82
N LEU A 52 5.72 9.70 9.10
CA LEU A 52 6.11 9.06 7.85
C LEU A 52 6.52 7.60 8.06
N ALA A 53 7.30 7.30 9.11
CA ALA A 53 7.68 5.94 9.46
C ALA A 53 6.45 5.09 9.82
N ARG A 54 5.54 5.62 10.64
CA ARG A 54 4.27 4.97 10.99
C ARG A 54 3.37 4.75 9.76
N ARG A 55 3.38 5.67 8.79
CA ARG A 55 2.69 5.45 7.51
C ARG A 55 3.37 4.38 6.64
N ARG A 56 4.69 4.23 6.72
CA ARG A 56 5.46 3.16 6.07
C ARG A 56 5.28 1.80 6.76
N GLU A 57 4.91 1.77 8.03
CA GLU A 57 4.58 0.52 8.74
C GLU A 57 3.16 0.01 8.40
N ILE A 58 2.24 0.92 8.04
CA ILE A 58 0.88 0.57 7.57
C ILE A 58 0.88 0.17 6.08
N ALA A 59 1.92 0.53 5.33
CA ALA A 59 2.14 0.13 3.94
C ALA A 59 3.63 -0.24 3.76
N PRO A 60 4.01 -1.53 3.84
CA PRO A 60 5.38 -1.95 3.60
C PRO A 60 5.82 -1.41 2.25
N ASN A 61 6.93 -0.66 2.26
CA ASN A 61 7.44 0.13 1.14
C ASN A 61 7.47 -0.67 -0.17
N LEU A 62 6.53 -0.37 -1.08
CA LEU A 62 6.73 -0.62 -2.50
C LEU A 62 7.63 0.49 -3.07
N PRO A 63 8.81 0.17 -3.63
CA PRO A 63 9.70 1.17 -4.21
C PRO A 63 8.97 1.92 -5.31
N ARG A 64 8.96 3.24 -5.18
CA ARG A 64 8.36 4.17 -6.13
C ARG A 64 9.32 4.39 -7.30
N THR A 65 9.78 3.33 -7.97
CA THR A 65 10.63 3.43 -9.15
C THR A 65 9.74 3.26 -10.38
N LYS A 66 9.50 4.38 -11.06
CA LYS A 66 8.79 4.46 -12.34
C LYS A 66 9.64 3.74 -13.39
N GLY A 67 9.18 2.57 -13.86
CA GLY A 67 9.79 1.88 -15.00
C GLY A 67 10.14 0.40 -14.82
N ASP A 68 9.78 -0.24 -13.70
CA ASP A 68 10.01 -1.67 -13.53
C ASP A 68 8.67 -2.42 -13.44
N ASP A 69 8.33 -3.17 -14.48
CA ASP A 69 7.12 -3.99 -14.60
C ASP A 69 7.06 -5.14 -13.56
N GLY A 70 8.06 -5.24 -12.65
CA GLY A 70 8.17 -6.25 -11.60
C GLY A 70 8.03 -5.76 -10.15
N ALA A 71 8.20 -4.47 -9.84
CA ALA A 71 8.43 -4.03 -8.44
C ALA A 71 7.17 -3.63 -7.66
N GLY A 72 6.09 -4.39 -7.83
CA GLY A 72 4.75 -4.07 -7.31
C GLY A 72 4.02 -5.18 -6.56
N TRP A 73 4.51 -6.41 -6.64
CA TRP A 73 3.73 -7.62 -6.37
C TRP A 73 4.09 -8.21 -5.00
N THR A 74 3.08 -8.36 -4.14
CA THR A 74 3.23 -8.89 -2.78
C THR A 74 3.33 -10.41 -2.77
N HIS A 75 2.61 -11.07 -3.68
CA HIS A 75 2.64 -12.52 -3.85
C HIS A 75 2.71 -12.85 -5.33
N GLU A 76 3.61 -13.75 -5.71
CA GLU A 76 3.78 -14.21 -7.09
C GLU A 76 3.90 -15.74 -7.13
N LEU A 77 3.18 -16.35 -8.06
CA LEU A 77 3.33 -17.73 -8.48
C LEU A 77 3.57 -17.75 -9.98
N ALA A 78 4.79 -18.06 -10.40
CA ALA A 78 5.14 -18.27 -11.80
C ALA A 78 5.42 -19.77 -12.04
N ARG A 79 4.81 -20.32 -13.09
CA ARG A 79 4.87 -21.73 -13.49
C ARG A 79 4.86 -21.87 -15.01
N GLU A 80 5.11 -23.07 -15.51
CA GLU A 80 5.10 -23.37 -16.96
C GLU A 80 3.74 -23.12 -17.60
N TRP A 81 2.65 -23.30 -16.85
CA TRP A 81 1.30 -23.01 -17.33
C TRP A 81 0.96 -21.51 -17.33
N GLY A 82 1.80 -20.64 -16.74
CA GLY A 82 1.54 -19.22 -16.59
C GLY A 82 1.84 -18.73 -15.17
N GLY A 83 0.93 -17.98 -14.57
CA GLY A 83 1.13 -17.51 -13.20
C GLY A 83 0.08 -16.56 -12.67
N VAL A 84 0.17 -16.31 -11.37
CA VAL A 84 -0.69 -15.38 -10.63
C VAL A 84 0.19 -14.42 -9.86
N ARG A 85 -0.07 -13.12 -10.01
CA ARG A 85 0.60 -12.06 -9.27
C ARG A 85 -0.44 -11.23 -8.55
N LEU A 86 -0.23 -11.00 -7.26
CA LEU A 86 -1.12 -10.23 -6.42
C LEU A 86 -0.33 -9.11 -5.75
N ALA A 87 -0.84 -7.88 -5.89
CA ALA A 87 -0.32 -6.70 -5.23
C ALA A 87 -1.35 -6.25 -4.18
N ALA A 88 -1.20 -6.73 -2.94
CA ALA A 88 -2.14 -6.43 -1.85
C ALA A 88 -2.26 -4.92 -1.61
N GLY A 89 -1.12 -4.22 -1.57
CA GLY A 89 -1.07 -2.77 -1.38
C GLY A 89 -1.70 -1.94 -2.51
N LYS A 90 -1.85 -2.51 -3.72
CA LYS A 90 -2.53 -1.86 -4.86
C LYS A 90 -3.90 -2.45 -5.17
N ARG A 91 -4.31 -3.51 -4.45
CA ARG A 91 -5.52 -4.30 -4.71
C ARG A 91 -5.63 -4.78 -6.15
N LEU A 92 -4.50 -5.18 -6.74
CA LEU A 92 -4.42 -5.68 -8.11
C LEU A 92 -4.09 -7.17 -8.12
N LEU A 93 -4.66 -7.87 -9.09
CA LEU A 93 -4.42 -9.26 -9.39
C LEU A 93 -4.20 -9.42 -10.90
N ASP A 94 -3.02 -9.88 -11.27
CA ASP A 94 -2.72 -10.32 -12.63
C ASP A 94 -2.73 -11.85 -12.67
N VAL A 95 -3.41 -12.39 -13.67
CA VAL A 95 -3.53 -13.83 -13.91
C VAL A 95 -3.14 -14.12 -15.35
N ARG A 96 -2.35 -15.17 -15.56
CA ARG A 96 -1.98 -15.68 -16.88
C ARG A 96 -2.10 -17.20 -16.86
N VAL A 97 -2.85 -17.76 -17.81
CA VAL A 97 -2.97 -19.21 -18.01
C VAL A 97 -2.85 -19.48 -19.51
N GLY A 98 -1.75 -20.13 -19.92
CA GLY A 98 -1.39 -20.25 -21.33
C GLY A 98 -1.24 -18.87 -21.98
N ASP A 99 -1.98 -18.64 -23.06
CA ASP A 99 -2.00 -17.35 -23.77
C ASP A 99 -3.04 -16.37 -23.22
N ALA A 100 -3.96 -16.84 -22.38
CA ALA A 100 -4.97 -15.99 -21.77
C ALA A 100 -4.34 -15.18 -20.62
N ARG A 101 -4.57 -13.87 -20.61
CA ARG A 101 -4.16 -12.95 -19.55
C ARG A 101 -5.34 -12.12 -19.08
N GLY A 102 -5.50 -11.98 -17.77
CA GLY A 102 -6.46 -11.10 -17.12
C GLY A 102 -5.78 -10.23 -16.08
N SER A 103 -6.19 -8.97 -15.99
CA SER A 103 -5.77 -8.03 -14.94
C SER A 103 -7.03 -7.50 -14.27
N TYR A 104 -7.13 -7.70 -12.96
CA TYR A 104 -8.33 -7.43 -12.18
C TYR A 104 -7.99 -6.63 -10.93
N ILE A 105 -8.94 -5.81 -10.46
CA ILE A 105 -8.88 -5.26 -9.11
C ILE A 105 -9.62 -6.19 -8.15
N PHE A 106 -9.33 -6.10 -6.85
CA PHE A 106 -9.96 -6.98 -5.85
C PHE A 106 -11.49 -6.86 -5.82
N ALA A 107 -12.04 -5.71 -6.24
CA ALA A 107 -13.48 -5.50 -6.35
C ALA A 107 -14.14 -6.38 -7.42
N ASP A 108 -13.37 -6.82 -8.43
CA ASP A 108 -13.86 -7.68 -9.50
C ASP A 108 -13.77 -9.17 -9.12
N LEU A 109 -13.18 -9.52 -7.98
CA LEU A 109 -13.06 -10.90 -7.53
C LEU A 109 -14.32 -11.30 -6.77
N ARG A 110 -14.99 -12.37 -7.22
CA ARG A 110 -16.22 -12.88 -6.57
C ARG A 110 -15.95 -14.02 -5.60
N GLY A 111 -14.94 -14.84 -5.87
CA GLY A 111 -14.67 -16.02 -5.05
C GLY A 111 -13.38 -16.71 -5.45
N ALA A 112 -12.76 -17.38 -4.49
CA ALA A 112 -11.60 -18.22 -4.72
C ALA A 112 -11.73 -19.51 -3.91
N ARG A 113 -11.60 -20.67 -4.56
CA ARG A 113 -11.70 -21.98 -3.90
C ARG A 113 -10.72 -22.98 -4.49
N ALA A 114 -10.20 -23.87 -3.65
CA ALA A 114 -9.42 -25.02 -4.12
C ALA A 114 -10.38 -26.07 -4.68
N ASP A 115 -10.01 -26.69 -5.80
CA ASP A 115 -10.72 -27.76 -6.46
C ASP A 115 -9.77 -28.95 -6.68
N GLU A 116 -10.31 -30.17 -6.57
CA GLU A 116 -9.57 -31.43 -6.65
C GLU A 116 -9.94 -32.26 -7.89
N GLY A 117 -10.88 -31.78 -8.74
CA GLY A 117 -11.48 -32.53 -9.85
C GLY A 117 -10.55 -33.46 -10.64
N SER A 118 -9.74 -32.93 -11.55
CA SER A 118 -8.78 -33.71 -12.38
C SER A 118 -7.33 -33.53 -11.93
N GLY A 119 -7.13 -33.04 -10.71
CA GLY A 119 -5.86 -32.54 -10.18
C GLY A 119 -6.09 -31.35 -9.25
N TRP A 120 -5.02 -30.88 -8.61
CA TRP A 120 -5.12 -29.73 -7.71
C TRP A 120 -5.24 -28.43 -8.48
N HIS A 121 -6.35 -27.72 -8.31
CA HIS A 121 -6.60 -26.44 -8.97
C HIS A 121 -7.08 -25.40 -7.97
N VAL A 122 -6.93 -24.12 -8.33
CA VAL A 122 -7.66 -23.03 -7.69
C VAL A 122 -8.60 -22.42 -8.71
N LEU A 123 -9.89 -22.42 -8.39
CA LEU A 123 -10.94 -21.74 -9.13
C LEU A 123 -11.05 -20.32 -8.60
N LEU A 124 -10.83 -19.36 -9.49
CA LEU A 124 -10.99 -17.93 -9.20
C LEU A 124 -12.13 -17.38 -10.05
N ASP A 125 -13.21 -16.98 -9.40
CA ASP A 125 -14.36 -16.36 -10.05
C ASP A 125 -14.16 -14.84 -10.11
N VAL A 126 -14.30 -14.26 -11.31
CA VAL A 126 -14.10 -12.84 -11.59
C VAL A 126 -15.31 -12.25 -12.33
N VAL A 127 -15.52 -10.95 -12.17
CA VAL A 127 -16.50 -10.18 -12.93
C VAL A 127 -15.90 -9.83 -14.29
N ASP A 128 -15.74 -10.84 -15.14
CA ASP A 128 -15.25 -10.68 -16.51
C ASP A 128 -16.20 -11.39 -17.48
N PRO A 129 -16.77 -10.70 -18.48
CA PRO A 129 -17.63 -11.32 -19.49
C PRO A 129 -16.86 -12.30 -20.41
N ALA A 130 -15.54 -12.16 -20.55
CA ALA A 130 -14.73 -13.05 -21.38
C ALA A 130 -14.19 -14.26 -20.60
N HIS A 131 -13.80 -14.07 -19.33
CA HIS A 131 -13.18 -15.10 -18.49
C HIS A 131 -13.76 -15.12 -17.08
N GLY A 132 -15.06 -15.40 -16.93
CA GLY A 132 -15.75 -15.35 -15.63
C GLY A 132 -15.21 -16.31 -14.55
N GLN A 133 -14.42 -17.32 -14.94
CA GLN A 133 -13.75 -18.23 -14.01
C GLN A 133 -12.39 -18.66 -14.55
N TRP A 134 -11.36 -18.49 -13.74
CA TRP A 134 -10.00 -18.97 -14.01
C TRP A 134 -9.75 -20.29 -13.28
N ARG A 135 -9.16 -21.24 -14.01
CA ARG A 135 -8.67 -22.53 -13.47
C ARG A 135 -7.16 -22.49 -13.40
N LEU A 136 -6.63 -22.44 -12.19
CA LEU A 136 -5.19 -22.31 -11.94
C LEU A 136 -4.62 -23.66 -11.51
N PRO A 137 -3.80 -24.34 -12.33
CA PRO A 137 -3.20 -25.62 -11.98
C PRO A 137 -2.18 -25.47 -10.84
N MET A 138 -2.24 -26.38 -9.86
CA MET A 138 -1.37 -26.38 -8.68
C MET A 138 -0.60 -27.70 -8.61
N ARG A 139 0.59 -27.68 -8.02
CA ARG A 139 1.45 -28.86 -7.92
C ARG A 139 0.89 -29.87 -6.91
N ASN A 140 0.32 -29.39 -5.81
CA ASN A 140 -0.17 -30.24 -4.74
C ASN A 140 -1.30 -29.59 -3.94
N ARG A 141 -1.92 -30.39 -3.06
CA ARG A 141 -3.00 -29.97 -2.16
C ARG A 141 -2.65 -28.78 -1.29
N ALA A 142 -1.42 -28.75 -0.77
CA ALA A 142 -0.99 -27.71 0.16
C ALA A 142 -0.89 -26.35 -0.56
N GLU A 143 -0.32 -26.33 -1.77
CA GLU A 143 -0.22 -25.14 -2.62
C GLU A 143 -1.60 -24.64 -3.03
N ALA A 144 -2.51 -25.54 -3.44
CA ALA A 144 -3.88 -25.17 -3.79
C ALA A 144 -4.64 -24.56 -2.60
N ARG A 145 -4.50 -25.12 -1.39
CA ARG A 145 -5.12 -24.56 -0.18
C ARG A 145 -4.49 -23.22 0.22
N GLN A 146 -3.18 -23.09 0.12
CA GLN A 146 -2.47 -21.85 0.43
C GLN A 146 -2.93 -20.72 -0.49
N TRP A 147 -2.95 -20.96 -1.80
CA TRP A 147 -3.38 -19.97 -2.78
C TRP A 147 -4.88 -19.68 -2.73
N ALA A 148 -5.73 -20.68 -2.47
CA ALA A 148 -7.14 -20.43 -2.20
C ALA A 148 -7.34 -19.54 -0.96
N ARG A 149 -6.54 -19.70 0.09
CA ARG A 149 -6.58 -18.82 1.27
C ARG A 149 -6.11 -17.40 0.94
N ILE A 150 -5.01 -17.24 0.21
CA ILE A 150 -4.51 -15.91 -0.19
C ILE A 150 -5.54 -15.20 -1.07
N LEU A 151 -6.07 -15.86 -2.10
CA LEU A 151 -7.04 -15.26 -3.02
C LEU A 151 -8.40 -15.00 -2.33
N SER A 152 -8.83 -15.84 -1.39
CA SER A 152 -10.04 -15.55 -0.61
C SER A 152 -9.88 -14.36 0.35
N LEU A 153 -8.68 -14.13 0.88
CA LEU A 153 -8.38 -12.89 1.60
C LEU A 153 -8.43 -11.67 0.66
N ALA A 154 -8.04 -11.85 -0.60
CA ALA A 154 -8.07 -10.80 -1.61
C ALA A 154 -9.50 -10.43 -1.98
N VAL A 155 -10.37 -11.43 -2.20
CA VAL A 155 -11.82 -11.27 -2.41
C VAL A 155 -12.45 -10.51 -1.23
N GLN A 156 -12.07 -10.84 0.01
CA GLN A 156 -12.56 -10.15 1.20
C GLN A 156 -11.97 -8.75 1.41
N GLN A 157 -10.99 -8.33 0.57
CA GLN A 157 -10.22 -7.09 0.74
C GLN A 157 -9.55 -6.96 2.11
N LYS A 158 -9.18 -8.09 2.73
CA LYS A 158 -8.55 -8.17 4.06
C LYS A 158 -7.05 -8.46 3.98
N LEU A 159 -6.45 -8.22 2.82
CA LEU A 159 -5.04 -8.46 2.50
C LEU A 159 -4.23 -7.17 2.64
#